data_AF-A0A2T6ZJ88-F1
#
_entry.id   AF-A0A2T6ZJ88-F1
#
_cell.length_a   1.000
_cell.length_b   1.000
_cell.length_c   1.000
_cell.angle_alpha   90.00
_cell.angle_beta   90.00
_cell.angle_gamma   90.00
#
_symmetry.space_group_name_H-M   'P 1'
#
loop_
_entity.id
_entity.type
_entity.pdbx_description
1 polymer ?
#
loop_
_entity_poly.entity_id
_entity_poly.type
_entity_poly.pdbx_seq_one_letter_code
_entity_poly.pdbx_strand_id
1 'polypeptide(L)'
;MPAAKNGDIKRKSEDTSDLSPKRIKASESPEESKKPKALFRESNAVLEERNGDIEFRVVNNDNSRESTIILTGLKNIFQKQLPKMPRDYIARLVYDRTHLSMAIVKKPLEVVGGITYRPFKGRQFAEIVFCAISSDQQVRGYGAHLMSHLKDYVKATSDVMHFLTYADNYAIGYFKKQGFTKEITLDKHKWMGYIKDYEGGTIMQCSMIPRIRYLEAGKMLAKQKEAVHLKTRSISKSHIVHPPPKAFRGPPCKIDPSSIQAIKDAGWSPEMDELARQPKHGPHYGQLLHILNEMQNHQASWPFQKPVSQDEVPDYYNVITEPMDLETMEKRLEEDAYGSPEDFVRDAKLIFTNCRRYNNESTSYWKNANKLEKFMNLKLKEIPEWSVRGPRTNKIDSRMGISVPSFFLFSFFPFFAQPSLPLPAPFHTPTLPHFRWGVVVVELACYPPFRLGAKGKKKVKSNSRRALAD
;
A
#
# COMPACT_ATOMS: atom_id res chain seq x y z
N MET A 1 -8.88 49.87 66.45
CA MET A 1 -7.90 49.43 67.47
C MET A 1 -7.05 48.29 66.91
N PRO A 2 -5.80 48.07 67.37
CA PRO A 2 -4.72 47.70 66.43
C PRO A 2 -3.87 46.46 66.80
N ALA A 3 -3.14 45.95 65.78
CA ALA A 3 -1.89 45.17 65.89
C ALA A 3 -1.96 43.83 66.68
N ALA A 4 -0.91 43.01 66.82
CA ALA A 4 0.46 43.02 66.27
C ALA A 4 0.88 41.56 65.93
N LYS A 5 1.58 41.30 64.81
CA LYS A 5 3.04 41.02 64.69
C LYS A 5 3.60 39.80 65.46
N ASN A 6 4.53 39.11 64.78
CA ASN A 6 5.46 38.07 65.23
C ASN A 6 4.78 36.72 65.64
N GLY A 7 5.27 35.53 65.28
CA GLY A 7 6.38 35.17 64.38
C GLY A 7 7.70 34.87 65.08
N ASP A 8 8.03 33.58 65.25
CA ASP A 8 9.40 33.09 65.47
C ASP A 8 9.52 31.59 65.08
N ILE A 9 10.74 31.09 64.83
CA ILE A 9 11.01 29.71 64.36
C ILE A 9 12.11 29.05 65.19
N LYS A 10 11.81 27.95 65.92
CA LYS A 10 12.83 27.13 66.61
C LYS A 10 12.63 25.61 66.52
N ARG A 11 13.29 25.07 65.48
CA ARG A 11 13.92 23.74 65.26
C ARG A 11 13.86 22.64 66.36
N LYS A 12 13.75 21.39 65.83
CA LYS A 12 14.20 20.08 66.38
C LYS A 12 13.42 19.53 67.59
N SER A 13 13.24 18.22 67.73
CA SER A 13 14.03 17.08 67.19
C SER A 13 13.21 15.92 66.59
N GLU A 14 13.89 15.00 65.91
CA GLU A 14 13.50 13.58 65.74
C GLU A 14 13.40 12.88 67.14
N ASP A 15 12.78 11.71 67.35
CA ASP A 15 13.07 10.44 66.65
C ASP A 15 12.05 9.27 66.88
N THR A 16 12.16 8.25 66.00
CA THR A 16 11.78 6.81 66.05
C THR A 16 10.46 6.22 66.63
N SER A 17 10.00 5.15 65.94
CA SER A 17 9.20 3.96 66.39
C SER A 17 7.70 4.12 66.71
N ASP A 18 6.83 3.09 66.57
CA ASP A 18 6.74 1.94 65.64
C ASP A 18 5.28 1.38 65.68
N LEU A 19 4.95 0.35 64.88
CA LEU A 19 3.78 -0.54 64.96
C LEU A 19 2.40 0.01 64.51
N SER A 20 1.96 -0.42 63.33
CA SER A 20 0.58 -0.27 62.85
C SER A 20 -0.39 -1.29 63.49
N PRO A 21 -1.72 -1.01 63.47
CA PRO A 21 -2.57 -1.98 62.76
C PRO A 21 -3.73 -1.38 61.92
N LYS A 22 -3.72 -1.75 60.63
CA LYS A 22 -4.88 -2.02 59.74
C LYS A 22 -6.22 -1.30 60.01
N ARG A 23 -6.64 -0.38 59.11
CA ARG A 23 -8.05 -0.33 58.66
C ARG A 23 -8.24 0.17 57.22
N ILE A 24 -8.81 -0.71 56.39
CA ILE A 24 -9.62 -0.50 55.16
C ILE A 24 -9.20 0.62 54.19
N LYS A 25 -8.80 0.24 52.97
CA LYS A 25 -8.82 1.13 51.79
C LYS A 25 -10.27 1.27 51.29
N ALA A 26 -10.75 2.50 51.15
CA ALA A 26 -11.75 2.85 50.14
C ALA A 26 -11.00 3.35 48.88
N SER A 27 -11.38 2.89 47.70
CA SER A 27 -10.67 3.20 46.46
C SER A 27 -11.64 3.51 45.32
N GLU A 28 -12.04 4.78 45.22
CA GLU A 28 -12.75 5.32 44.07
C GLU A 28 -11.94 6.46 43.46
N SER A 29 -11.17 6.15 42.42
CA SER A 29 -10.61 7.14 41.51
C SER A 29 -11.62 7.37 40.36
N PRO A 30 -12.08 8.61 40.10
CA PRO A 30 -13.07 8.85 39.05
C PRO A 30 -12.60 8.37 37.67
N GLU A 31 -13.50 7.75 36.90
CA GLU A 31 -13.19 7.31 35.54
C GLU A 31 -12.88 8.51 34.62
N GLU A 32 -11.74 8.48 33.93
CA GLU A 32 -11.47 9.44 32.86
C GLU A 32 -12.48 9.28 31.73
N SER A 33 -13.28 10.33 31.51
CA SER A 33 -14.28 10.36 30.44
C SER A 33 -13.61 10.26 29.06
N LYS A 34 -13.71 9.07 28.46
CA LYS A 34 -13.17 8.77 27.14
C LYS A 34 -13.86 9.64 26.09
N LYS A 35 -13.21 10.75 25.71
CA LYS A 35 -13.66 11.65 24.63
C LYS A 35 -14.01 10.81 23.38
N PRO A 36 -15.17 11.07 22.73
CA PRO A 36 -15.61 10.27 21.60
C PRO A 36 -14.56 10.28 20.49
N LYS A 37 -14.18 9.09 20.00
CA LYS A 37 -13.30 8.94 18.83
C LYS A 37 -13.97 9.62 17.64
N ALA A 38 -13.31 10.61 17.03
CA ALA A 38 -13.86 11.33 15.90
C ALA A 38 -14.22 10.37 14.75
N LEU A 39 -15.46 10.46 14.25
CA LEU A 39 -16.00 9.59 13.20
C LEU A 39 -15.27 9.71 11.85
N PHE A 40 -14.50 10.79 11.67
CA PHE A 40 -13.67 11.04 10.50
C PHE A 40 -12.30 11.56 10.94
N ARG A 41 -11.21 10.94 10.46
CA ARG A 41 -9.84 11.42 10.65
C ARG A 41 -9.42 12.25 9.43
N GLU A 42 -9.35 13.56 9.61
CA GLU A 42 -8.83 14.48 8.59
C GLU A 42 -7.34 14.20 8.32
N SER A 43 -6.87 14.48 7.10
CA SER A 43 -5.47 14.32 6.71
C SER A 43 -4.62 15.48 7.23
N ASN A 44 -3.30 15.27 7.39
CA ASN A 44 -2.39 16.33 7.85
C ASN A 44 -2.47 17.57 6.93
N ALA A 45 -2.60 17.38 5.62
CA ALA A 45 -2.76 18.48 4.65
C ALA A 45 -4.00 19.36 4.92
N VAL A 46 -5.14 18.77 5.29
CA VAL A 46 -6.37 19.51 5.66
C VAL A 46 -6.18 20.26 6.99
N LEU A 47 -5.39 19.71 7.91
CA LEU A 47 -5.09 20.34 9.19
C LEU A 47 -4.11 21.53 9.02
N GLU A 48 -3.00 21.35 8.27
CA GLU A 48 -2.05 22.42 7.95
C GLU A 48 -2.73 23.55 7.13
N GLU A 49 -3.68 23.24 6.24
CA GLU A 49 -4.48 24.27 5.56
C GLU A 49 -5.43 25.01 6.52
N ARG A 50 -6.18 24.30 7.37
CA ARG A 50 -7.11 24.94 8.32
C ARG A 50 -6.40 25.82 9.37
N ASN A 51 -5.19 25.45 9.76
CA ASN A 51 -4.33 26.27 10.60
C ASN A 51 -3.79 27.51 9.86
N GLY A 52 -3.83 27.51 8.52
CA GLY A 52 -3.19 28.51 7.67
C GLY A 52 -1.68 28.36 7.59
N ASP A 53 -1.12 27.17 7.89
CA ASP A 53 0.30 26.85 7.67
C ASP A 53 0.61 26.78 6.16
N ILE A 54 -0.30 26.18 5.38
CA ILE A 54 -0.27 26.12 3.92
C ILE A 54 -1.48 26.79 3.28
N GLU A 55 -1.35 27.12 2.00
CA GLU A 55 -2.38 27.67 1.13
C GLU A 55 -2.29 27.09 -0.29
N PHE A 56 -3.42 27.07 -1.01
CA PHE A 56 -3.50 26.62 -2.39
C PHE A 56 -3.69 27.82 -3.31
N ARG A 57 -2.69 28.12 -4.15
CA ARG A 57 -2.72 29.25 -5.10
C ARG A 57 -2.72 28.75 -6.53
N VAL A 58 -3.59 29.30 -7.37
CA VAL A 58 -3.53 29.12 -8.82
C VAL A 58 -2.78 30.31 -9.43
N VAL A 59 -1.70 30.04 -10.15
CA VAL A 59 -0.81 31.03 -10.76
C VAL A 59 -0.56 30.72 -12.24
N ASN A 60 -0.25 31.74 -13.02
CA ASN A 60 0.18 31.65 -14.42
C ASN A 60 1.27 32.70 -14.69
N ASN A 61 1.80 32.75 -15.92
CA ASN A 61 2.81 33.75 -16.29
C ASN A 61 2.18 35.13 -16.62
N ASP A 62 1.66 35.78 -15.58
CA ASP A 62 1.13 37.14 -15.52
C ASP A 62 2.22 38.23 -15.44
N ASN A 63 3.50 37.85 -15.35
CA ASN A 63 4.68 38.68 -15.04
C ASN A 63 4.70 39.28 -13.62
N SER A 64 3.84 38.81 -12.70
CA SER A 64 3.88 39.18 -11.29
C SER A 64 5.10 38.56 -10.60
N ARG A 65 5.67 39.28 -9.63
CA ARG A 65 6.80 38.79 -8.83
C ARG A 65 6.45 37.54 -8.03
N GLU A 66 5.26 37.48 -7.43
CA GLU A 66 4.83 36.32 -6.63
C GLU A 66 4.58 35.10 -7.51
N SER A 67 3.82 35.26 -8.60
CA SER A 67 3.58 34.21 -9.59
C SER A 67 4.91 33.68 -10.16
N THR A 68 5.85 34.56 -10.48
CA THR A 68 7.20 34.18 -10.97
C THR A 68 7.98 33.36 -9.93
N ILE A 69 7.93 33.73 -8.65
CA ILE A 69 8.57 32.97 -7.56
C ILE A 69 7.94 31.56 -7.45
N ILE A 70 6.60 31.49 -7.42
CA ILE A 70 5.87 30.23 -7.26
C ILE A 70 6.09 29.30 -8.46
N LEU A 71 5.99 29.80 -9.69
CA LEU A 71 6.28 29.05 -10.91
C LEU A 71 7.75 28.56 -10.95
N THR A 72 8.69 29.37 -10.48
CA THR A 72 10.10 28.96 -10.39
C THR A 72 10.32 27.86 -9.35
N GLY A 73 9.64 27.92 -8.21
CA GLY A 73 9.61 26.84 -7.21
C GLY A 73 9.03 25.54 -7.79
N LEU A 74 7.88 25.62 -8.46
CA LEU A 74 7.26 24.48 -9.13
C LEU A 74 8.17 23.85 -10.19
N LYS A 75 8.73 24.66 -11.09
CA LYS A 75 9.71 24.21 -12.10
C LYS A 75 10.87 23.45 -11.44
N ASN A 76 11.43 23.99 -10.36
CA ASN A 76 12.53 23.36 -9.62
C ASN A 76 12.13 22.03 -8.95
N ILE A 77 10.85 21.85 -8.56
CA ILE A 77 10.31 20.58 -8.05
C ILE A 77 10.12 19.59 -9.20
N PHE A 78 9.44 19.98 -10.28
CA PHE A 78 9.23 19.12 -11.46
C PHE A 78 10.56 18.63 -12.05
N GLN A 79 11.57 19.51 -12.19
CA GLN A 79 12.91 19.15 -12.66
C GLN A 79 13.69 18.18 -11.74
N LYS A 80 13.23 17.98 -10.49
CA LYS A 80 13.77 16.99 -9.54
C LYS A 80 12.95 15.70 -9.49
N GLN A 81 11.61 15.81 -9.51
CA GLN A 81 10.70 14.68 -9.35
C GLN A 81 10.40 13.94 -10.67
N LEU A 82 10.60 14.58 -11.83
CA LEU A 82 10.33 14.04 -13.16
C LEU A 82 11.64 13.93 -13.98
N PRO A 83 12.62 13.10 -13.59
CA PRO A 83 13.96 13.07 -14.20
C PRO A 83 13.98 12.62 -15.67
N LYS A 84 12.91 11.99 -16.16
CA LYS A 84 12.73 11.66 -17.58
C LYS A 84 12.41 12.88 -18.47
N MET A 85 11.85 13.94 -17.89
CA MET A 85 11.37 15.10 -18.64
C MET A 85 12.51 16.12 -18.83
N PRO A 86 12.79 16.58 -20.06
CA PRO A 86 13.86 17.55 -20.29
C PRO A 86 13.65 18.84 -19.50
N ARG A 87 14.72 19.35 -18.88
CA ARG A 87 14.63 20.50 -17.95
C ARG A 87 14.05 21.76 -18.62
N ASP A 88 14.42 22.01 -19.86
CA ASP A 88 13.96 23.18 -20.62
C ASP A 88 12.53 22.99 -21.15
N TYR A 89 12.11 21.74 -21.39
CA TYR A 89 10.72 21.41 -21.71
C TYR A 89 9.80 21.72 -20.52
N ILE A 90 10.21 21.35 -19.30
CA ILE A 90 9.50 21.73 -18.06
C ILE A 90 9.45 23.25 -17.92
N ALA A 91 10.60 23.94 -18.04
CA ALA A 91 10.66 25.39 -17.91
C ALA A 91 9.73 26.10 -18.91
N ARG A 92 9.79 25.71 -20.18
CA ARG A 92 8.98 26.29 -21.27
C ARG A 92 7.48 26.14 -21.01
N LEU A 93 7.00 25.00 -20.49
CA LEU A 93 5.57 24.80 -20.21
C LEU A 93 5.11 25.39 -18.88
N VAL A 94 5.95 25.43 -17.85
CA VAL A 94 5.60 26.06 -16.56
C VAL A 94 5.47 27.59 -16.69
N TYR A 95 6.28 28.23 -17.55
CA TYR A 95 6.16 29.66 -17.86
C TYR A 95 5.29 29.98 -19.08
N ASP A 96 4.61 29.00 -19.69
CA ASP A 96 3.72 29.23 -20.84
C ASP A 96 2.40 29.89 -20.40
N ARG A 97 1.99 30.96 -21.09
CA ARG A 97 0.80 31.76 -20.71
C ARG A 97 -0.55 31.04 -20.94
N THR A 98 -0.58 29.94 -21.68
CA THR A 98 -1.78 29.09 -21.85
C THR A 98 -1.90 28.00 -20.77
N HIS A 99 -0.88 27.84 -19.93
CA HIS A 99 -0.87 26.89 -18.83
C HIS A 99 -1.18 27.59 -17.50
N LEU A 100 -1.89 26.88 -16.63
CA LEU A 100 -2.19 27.27 -15.27
C LEU A 100 -1.48 26.30 -14.32
N SER A 101 -0.99 26.78 -13.19
CA SER A 101 -0.39 25.93 -12.17
C SER A 101 -1.06 26.14 -10.81
N MET A 102 -1.61 25.08 -10.24
CA MET A 102 -2.05 25.08 -8.85
C MET A 102 -0.87 24.65 -7.96
N ALA A 103 -0.40 25.55 -7.12
CA ALA A 103 0.69 25.34 -6.18
C ALA A 103 0.18 25.15 -4.74
N ILE A 104 0.83 24.26 -4.01
CA ILE A 104 0.80 24.26 -2.54
C ILE A 104 1.93 25.19 -2.08
N VAL A 105 1.58 26.28 -1.39
CA VAL A 105 2.54 27.23 -0.83
C VAL A 105 2.47 27.15 0.70
N LYS A 106 3.63 27.11 1.35
CA LYS A 106 3.80 27.20 2.80
C LYS A 106 4.34 28.58 3.15
N LYS A 107 3.82 29.20 4.21
CA LYS A 107 4.20 30.58 4.55
C LYS A 107 5.68 30.67 4.95
N PRO A 108 6.44 31.68 4.46
CA PRO A 108 5.96 32.85 3.72
C PRO A 108 5.67 32.61 2.22
N LEU A 109 6.57 31.95 1.48
CA LEU A 109 6.45 31.67 0.03
C LEU A 109 7.20 30.38 -0.39
N GLU A 110 7.26 29.37 0.48
CA GLU A 110 7.89 28.08 0.17
C GLU A 110 6.95 27.21 -0.68
N VAL A 111 7.39 26.74 -1.85
CA VAL A 111 6.57 25.86 -2.70
C VAL A 111 6.79 24.40 -2.27
N VAL A 112 5.71 23.70 -1.90
CA VAL A 112 5.72 22.29 -1.47
C VAL A 112 5.49 21.33 -2.64
N GLY A 113 4.76 21.76 -3.67
CA GLY A 113 4.41 20.96 -4.84
C GLY A 113 3.30 21.61 -5.65
N GLY A 114 2.86 20.97 -6.73
CA GLY A 114 1.79 21.50 -7.56
C GLY A 114 1.40 20.62 -8.75
N ILE A 115 0.36 21.07 -9.46
CA ILE A 115 -0.10 20.54 -10.73
C ILE A 115 -0.10 21.67 -11.76
N THR A 116 0.61 21.47 -12.87
CA THR A 116 0.52 22.34 -14.06
C THR A 116 -0.42 21.68 -15.06
N TYR A 117 -1.43 22.43 -15.51
CA TYR A 117 -2.49 21.95 -16.40
C TYR A 117 -2.86 22.99 -17.46
N ARG A 118 -3.47 22.52 -18.55
CA ARG A 118 -3.83 23.33 -19.72
C ARG A 118 -5.32 23.13 -20.05
N PRO A 119 -6.20 24.11 -19.77
CA PRO A 119 -7.62 23.99 -20.04
C PRO A 119 -7.98 24.28 -21.50
N PHE A 120 -8.72 23.38 -22.15
CA PHE A 120 -9.19 23.54 -23.53
C PHE A 120 -10.65 24.01 -23.54
N LYS A 121 -10.84 25.34 -23.46
CA LYS A 121 -12.15 26.01 -23.47
C LYS A 121 -13.04 25.50 -24.61
N GLY A 122 -14.29 25.17 -24.31
CA GLY A 122 -15.26 24.67 -25.30
C GLY A 122 -15.06 23.21 -25.71
N ARG A 123 -14.02 22.53 -25.21
CA ARG A 123 -13.80 21.08 -25.38
C ARG A 123 -14.07 20.30 -24.09
N GLN A 124 -14.44 20.99 -23.00
CA GLN A 124 -14.84 20.41 -21.70
C GLN A 124 -13.75 19.55 -21.03
N PHE A 125 -12.49 19.67 -21.44
CA PHE A 125 -11.37 18.94 -20.83
C PHE A 125 -10.15 19.84 -20.56
N ALA A 126 -9.30 19.40 -19.65
CA ALA A 126 -7.96 19.95 -19.47
C ALA A 126 -6.90 18.83 -19.48
N GLU A 127 -5.74 19.16 -20.00
CA GLU A 127 -4.54 18.31 -19.96
C GLU A 127 -3.79 18.59 -18.64
N ILE A 128 -3.49 17.55 -17.86
CA ILE A 128 -2.53 17.63 -16.76
C ILE A 128 -1.16 17.31 -17.35
N VAL A 129 -0.28 18.31 -17.31
CA VAL A 129 1.06 18.26 -17.92
C VAL A 129 2.10 17.78 -16.90
N PHE A 130 2.06 18.35 -15.69
CA PHE A 130 2.94 17.96 -14.59
C PHE A 130 2.17 17.85 -13.27
N CYS A 131 2.51 16.85 -12.45
CA CYS A 131 1.94 16.65 -11.12
C CYS A 131 3.02 16.11 -10.18
N ALA A 132 3.47 16.90 -9.19
CA ALA A 132 4.54 16.49 -8.28
C ALA A 132 4.48 17.19 -6.91
N ILE A 133 4.94 16.48 -5.88
CA ILE A 133 5.15 16.98 -4.51
C ILE A 133 6.61 16.76 -4.14
N SER A 134 7.25 17.70 -3.44
CA SER A 134 8.65 17.55 -2.98
C SER A 134 8.80 16.33 -2.07
N SER A 135 9.89 15.58 -2.22
CA SER A 135 10.07 14.23 -1.64
C SER A 135 9.96 14.21 -0.10
N ASP A 136 10.40 15.26 0.57
CA ASP A 136 10.33 15.46 2.03
C ASP A 136 8.90 15.71 2.57
N GLN A 137 7.97 16.07 1.67
CA GLN A 137 6.55 16.30 1.95
C GLN A 137 5.64 15.20 1.39
N GLN A 138 6.18 14.20 0.69
CA GLN A 138 5.40 13.06 0.20
C GLN A 138 4.81 12.23 1.35
N VAL A 139 3.84 11.35 1.03
CA VAL A 139 3.08 10.52 1.98
C VAL A 139 2.14 11.30 2.96
N ARG A 140 2.34 12.60 3.18
CA ARG A 140 1.50 13.46 4.07
C ARG A 140 0.05 13.71 3.59
N GLY A 141 -0.31 13.20 2.41
CA GLY A 141 -1.63 13.36 1.78
C GLY A 141 -1.75 14.51 0.79
N TYR A 142 -0.71 15.35 0.64
CA TYR A 142 -0.74 16.57 -0.18
C TYR A 142 -1.23 16.37 -1.63
N GLY A 143 -0.78 15.33 -2.35
CA GLY A 143 -1.22 15.09 -3.73
C GLY A 143 -2.73 14.88 -3.88
N ALA A 144 -3.33 14.08 -3.00
CA ALA A 144 -4.77 13.84 -3.03
C ALA A 144 -5.58 15.10 -2.65
N HIS A 145 -5.04 15.91 -1.73
CA HIS A 145 -5.67 17.17 -1.32
C HIS A 145 -5.59 18.23 -2.43
N LEU A 146 -4.43 18.36 -3.06
CA LEU A 146 -4.18 19.19 -4.24
C LEU A 146 -5.05 18.80 -5.44
N MET A 147 -5.23 17.50 -5.71
CA MET A 147 -6.13 17.03 -6.76
C MET A 147 -7.61 17.32 -6.43
N SER A 148 -7.99 17.32 -5.15
CA SER A 148 -9.34 17.68 -4.72
C SER A 148 -9.60 19.18 -4.89
N HIS A 149 -8.64 20.02 -4.49
CA HIS A 149 -8.64 21.47 -4.77
C HIS A 149 -8.71 21.76 -6.27
N LEU A 150 -7.89 21.09 -7.09
CA LEU A 150 -7.89 21.28 -8.55
C LEU A 150 -9.25 20.97 -9.17
N LYS A 151 -9.88 19.85 -8.78
CA LYS A 151 -11.20 19.45 -9.28
C LYS A 151 -12.28 20.47 -8.91
N ASP A 152 -12.32 20.90 -7.65
CA ASP A 152 -13.34 21.85 -7.20
C ASP A 152 -13.12 23.25 -7.80
N TYR A 153 -11.85 23.71 -7.93
CA TYR A 153 -11.50 24.96 -8.58
C TYR A 153 -11.89 24.97 -10.07
N VAL A 154 -11.49 23.94 -10.83
CA VAL A 154 -11.72 23.87 -12.27
C VAL A 154 -13.21 23.80 -12.58
N LYS A 155 -13.98 23.02 -11.81
CA LYS A 155 -15.45 22.96 -11.92
C LYS A 155 -16.14 24.27 -11.55
N ALA A 156 -15.57 25.07 -10.66
CA ALA A 156 -16.13 26.35 -10.25
C ALA A 156 -15.78 27.52 -11.20
N THR A 157 -14.77 27.35 -12.08
CA THR A 157 -14.22 28.42 -12.91
C THR A 157 -14.30 28.16 -14.42
N SER A 158 -14.70 26.97 -14.87
CA SER A 158 -14.68 26.60 -16.30
C SER A 158 -15.69 25.52 -16.68
N ASP A 159 -15.82 25.27 -17.99
CA ASP A 159 -16.62 24.19 -18.59
C ASP A 159 -15.98 22.79 -18.49
N VAL A 160 -14.80 22.70 -17.88
CA VAL A 160 -13.99 21.47 -17.84
C VAL A 160 -14.56 20.45 -16.87
N MET A 161 -14.96 19.31 -17.42
CA MET A 161 -15.49 18.15 -16.68
C MET A 161 -14.57 16.91 -16.76
N HIS A 162 -13.59 16.91 -17.66
CA HIS A 162 -12.64 15.81 -17.84
C HIS A 162 -11.18 16.26 -17.68
N PHE A 163 -10.36 15.42 -17.05
CA PHE A 163 -8.90 15.55 -17.10
C PHE A 163 -8.30 14.42 -17.93
N LEU A 164 -7.39 14.77 -18.84
CA LEU A 164 -6.51 13.82 -19.52
C LEU A 164 -5.08 14.02 -19.02
N THR A 165 -4.33 12.94 -18.88
CA THR A 165 -2.91 12.97 -18.47
C THR A 165 -2.19 11.81 -19.14
N TYR A 166 -0.92 11.99 -19.49
CA TYR A 166 0.00 10.87 -19.61
C TYR A 166 0.59 10.59 -18.22
N ALA A 167 0.57 9.33 -17.81
CA ALA A 167 1.05 8.88 -16.50
C ALA A 167 2.23 7.93 -16.68
N ASP A 168 3.35 8.24 -16.03
CA ASP A 168 4.44 7.28 -15.79
C ASP A 168 3.91 6.05 -15.05
N ASN A 169 4.49 4.86 -15.29
CA ASN A 169 4.04 3.60 -14.66
C ASN A 169 3.95 3.69 -13.13
N TYR A 170 4.90 4.37 -12.49
CA TYR A 170 4.89 4.62 -11.03
C TYR A 170 3.74 5.53 -10.56
N ALA A 171 3.23 6.40 -11.43
CA ALA A 171 2.16 7.34 -11.13
C ALA A 171 0.74 6.76 -11.37
N ILE A 172 0.60 5.70 -12.17
CA ILE A 172 -0.70 5.05 -12.46
C ILE A 172 -1.46 4.72 -11.16
N GLY A 173 -0.76 4.19 -10.14
CA GLY A 173 -1.37 3.86 -8.85
C GLY A 173 -1.86 5.08 -8.04
N TYR A 174 -1.28 6.26 -8.27
CA TYR A 174 -1.78 7.53 -7.72
C TYR A 174 -3.00 8.01 -8.51
N PHE A 175 -2.91 8.07 -9.84
CA PHE A 175 -4.00 8.53 -10.71
C PHE A 175 -5.25 7.63 -10.59
N LYS A 176 -5.11 6.29 -10.53
CA LYS A 176 -6.22 5.37 -10.19
C LYS A 176 -6.93 5.76 -8.88
N LYS A 177 -6.17 6.05 -7.82
CA LYS A 177 -6.73 6.51 -6.52
C LYS A 177 -7.38 7.90 -6.59
N GLN A 178 -7.04 8.71 -7.60
CA GLN A 178 -7.71 9.97 -7.90
C GLN A 178 -8.91 9.80 -8.86
N GLY A 179 -9.32 8.58 -9.18
CA GLY A 179 -10.46 8.33 -10.08
C GLY A 179 -10.12 8.53 -11.57
N PHE A 180 -8.88 8.29 -11.97
CA PHE A 180 -8.51 8.16 -13.38
C PHE A 180 -8.56 6.68 -13.82
N THR A 181 -9.08 6.42 -15.01
CA THR A 181 -9.04 5.12 -15.70
C THR A 181 -8.06 5.16 -16.88
N LYS A 182 -7.63 4.00 -17.39
CA LYS A 182 -6.92 3.88 -18.68
C LYS A 182 -7.88 3.99 -19.88
N GLU A 183 -9.19 3.83 -19.65
CA GLU A 183 -10.22 3.87 -20.67
C GLU A 183 -10.59 5.32 -21.01
N ILE A 184 -10.40 5.72 -22.27
CA ILE A 184 -10.64 7.10 -22.71
C ILE A 184 -12.03 7.18 -23.36
N THR A 185 -13.05 7.48 -22.53
CA THR A 185 -14.45 7.62 -22.98
C THR A 185 -14.75 8.99 -23.59
N LEU A 186 -13.82 9.96 -23.50
CA LEU A 186 -13.92 11.22 -24.22
C LEU A 186 -13.59 10.99 -25.70
N ASP A 187 -14.51 11.42 -26.58
CA ASP A 187 -14.38 11.26 -28.04
C ASP A 187 -13.03 11.78 -28.58
N LYS A 188 -12.37 10.96 -29.39
CA LYS A 188 -11.05 11.21 -29.98
C LYS A 188 -10.95 12.58 -30.64
N HIS A 189 -11.98 13.06 -31.35
CA HIS A 189 -11.92 14.37 -32.02
C HIS A 189 -11.80 15.56 -31.05
N LYS A 190 -12.16 15.37 -29.76
CA LYS A 190 -12.06 16.41 -28.73
C LYS A 190 -10.62 16.61 -28.24
N TRP A 191 -9.76 15.59 -28.25
CA TRP A 191 -8.44 15.65 -27.60
C TRP A 191 -7.25 15.23 -28.46
N MET A 192 -7.46 14.41 -29.49
CA MET A 192 -6.39 13.91 -30.38
C MET A 192 -5.72 15.09 -31.11
N GLY A 193 -4.39 15.17 -31.06
CA GLY A 193 -3.60 16.29 -31.59
C GLY A 193 -3.58 17.57 -30.73
N TYR A 194 -4.38 17.66 -29.65
CA TYR A 194 -4.40 18.81 -28.75
C TYR A 194 -3.48 18.66 -27.53
N ILE A 195 -3.45 17.45 -26.97
CA ILE A 195 -2.53 17.06 -25.89
C ILE A 195 -1.15 16.68 -26.44
N LYS A 196 -0.16 16.47 -25.56
CA LYS A 196 1.15 15.93 -25.91
C LYS A 196 1.29 14.46 -25.56
N ASP A 197 1.72 13.69 -26.54
CA ASP A 197 2.08 12.28 -26.38
C ASP A 197 3.47 12.18 -25.75
N TYR A 198 3.63 11.27 -24.78
CA TYR A 198 4.90 11.04 -24.08
C TYR A 198 5.30 9.57 -24.18
N GLU A 199 6.51 9.32 -24.69
CA GLU A 199 7.03 7.96 -24.86
C GLU A 199 7.09 7.20 -23.53
N GLY A 200 6.48 6.01 -23.50
CA GLY A 200 6.38 5.17 -22.29
C GLY A 200 5.39 5.68 -21.23
N GLY A 201 4.63 6.75 -21.50
CA GLY A 201 3.52 7.19 -20.66
C GLY A 201 2.21 6.46 -21.02
N THR A 202 1.42 6.08 -20.01
CA THR A 202 0.05 5.58 -20.22
C THR A 202 -0.93 6.75 -20.22
N ILE A 203 -1.72 6.94 -21.28
CA ILE A 203 -2.82 7.91 -21.27
C ILE A 203 -3.90 7.49 -20.26
N MET A 204 -4.42 8.44 -19.48
CA MET A 204 -5.46 8.20 -18.49
C MET A 204 -6.48 9.35 -18.45
N GLN A 205 -7.76 9.02 -18.24
CA GLN A 205 -8.88 9.96 -18.13
C GLN A 205 -9.50 9.94 -16.74
N CYS A 206 -9.76 11.12 -16.16
CA CYS A 206 -10.69 11.30 -15.04
C CYS A 206 -11.92 12.06 -15.53
N SER A 207 -13.11 11.50 -15.30
CA SER A 207 -14.38 12.21 -15.48
C SER A 207 -14.89 12.68 -14.12
N MET A 208 -15.13 13.98 -13.95
CA MET A 208 -15.54 14.55 -12.68
C MET A 208 -17.04 14.37 -12.43
N ILE A 209 -17.43 14.13 -11.18
CA ILE A 209 -18.85 13.97 -10.79
C ILE A 209 -19.44 15.39 -10.59
N PRO A 210 -20.51 15.80 -11.30
CA PRO A 210 -20.99 17.18 -11.28
C PRO A 210 -21.40 17.65 -9.87
N ARG A 211 -22.18 16.85 -9.13
CA ARG A 211 -22.85 17.27 -7.90
C ARG A 211 -22.01 17.26 -6.62
N ILE A 212 -20.73 16.82 -6.67
CA ILE A 212 -19.89 16.69 -5.45
C ILE A 212 -18.86 17.82 -5.34
N ARG A 213 -18.53 18.18 -4.10
CA ARG A 213 -17.31 18.93 -3.74
C ARG A 213 -16.27 17.93 -3.27
N TYR A 214 -15.17 17.76 -3.99
CA TYR A 214 -14.11 16.79 -3.71
C TYR A 214 -13.44 17.03 -2.36
N LEU A 215 -13.24 18.28 -1.94
CA LEU A 215 -12.70 18.65 -0.63
C LEU A 215 -13.57 18.16 0.54
N GLU A 216 -14.88 17.99 0.32
CA GLU A 216 -15.82 17.46 1.32
C GLU A 216 -16.14 15.97 1.13
N ALA A 217 -15.61 15.31 0.09
CA ALA A 217 -15.98 13.95 -0.28
C ALA A 217 -15.80 12.95 0.87
N GLY A 218 -14.74 13.07 1.68
CA GLY A 218 -14.54 12.21 2.86
C GLY A 218 -15.62 12.38 3.94
N LYS A 219 -16.11 13.61 4.15
CA LYS A 219 -17.20 13.92 5.10
C LYS A 219 -18.56 13.49 4.55
N MET A 220 -18.77 13.62 3.24
CA MET A 220 -19.95 13.11 2.54
C MET A 220 -20.03 11.58 2.61
N LEU A 221 -18.94 10.88 2.30
CA LEU A 221 -18.84 9.41 2.37
C LEU A 221 -19.04 8.89 3.80
N ALA A 222 -18.52 9.59 4.82
CA ALA A 222 -18.77 9.26 6.22
C ALA A 222 -20.27 9.33 6.57
N LYS A 223 -20.95 10.42 6.19
CA LYS A 223 -22.41 10.59 6.38
C LYS A 223 -23.23 9.55 5.61
N GLN A 224 -22.84 9.22 4.37
CA GLN A 224 -23.50 8.18 3.57
C GLN A 224 -23.36 6.80 4.23
N LYS A 225 -22.15 6.45 4.68
CA LYS A 225 -21.90 5.21 5.42
C LYS A 225 -22.70 5.15 6.73
N GLU A 226 -22.79 6.26 7.46
CA GLU A 226 -23.60 6.35 8.68
C GLU A 226 -25.10 6.17 8.40
N ALA A 227 -25.65 6.82 7.37
CA ALA A 227 -27.05 6.64 6.96
C ALA A 227 -27.37 5.18 6.57
N VAL A 228 -26.47 4.53 5.81
CA VAL A 228 -26.58 3.09 5.51
C VAL A 228 -26.51 2.27 6.80
N HIS A 229 -25.53 2.50 7.68
CA HIS A 229 -25.39 1.79 8.95
C HIS A 229 -26.62 1.95 9.87
N LEU A 230 -27.25 3.13 9.90
CA LEU A 230 -28.49 3.37 10.65
C LEU A 230 -29.65 2.55 10.07
N LYS A 231 -29.82 2.53 8.74
CA LYS A 231 -30.85 1.69 8.12
C LYS A 231 -30.56 0.20 8.31
N THR A 232 -29.31 -0.24 8.20
CA THR A 232 -28.89 -1.61 8.52
C THR A 232 -29.23 -1.97 9.97
N ARG A 233 -28.88 -1.14 10.97
CA ARG A 233 -29.20 -1.37 12.39
C ARG A 233 -30.70 -1.48 12.67
N SER A 234 -31.55 -0.79 11.91
CA SER A 234 -33.02 -0.89 12.05
C SER A 234 -33.63 -2.22 11.57
N ILE A 235 -32.85 -3.06 10.89
CA ILE A 235 -33.28 -4.36 10.33
C ILE A 235 -32.42 -5.51 10.90
N SER A 236 -31.11 -5.31 10.97
CA SER A 236 -30.11 -6.29 11.37
C SER A 236 -29.95 -6.34 12.89
N LYS A 237 -30.29 -7.50 13.46
CA LYS A 237 -29.99 -7.89 14.83
C LYS A 237 -28.51 -8.24 15.07
N SER A 238 -27.64 -8.20 14.05
CA SER A 238 -26.22 -8.62 14.14
C SER A 238 -25.35 -7.75 15.08
N HIS A 239 -25.93 -6.71 15.68
CA HIS A 239 -25.32 -5.90 16.73
C HIS A 239 -25.60 -6.44 18.15
N ILE A 240 -26.47 -7.45 18.29
CA ILE A 240 -26.76 -8.12 19.56
C ILE A 240 -25.65 -9.14 19.85
N VAL A 241 -24.95 -8.97 20.97
CA VAL A 241 -23.93 -9.92 21.41
C VAL A 241 -24.60 -11.02 22.23
N HIS A 242 -24.74 -12.20 21.62
CA HIS A 242 -25.30 -13.37 22.30
C HIS A 242 -24.24 -14.11 23.13
N PRO A 243 -24.60 -14.70 24.28
CA PRO A 243 -23.66 -15.48 25.10
C PRO A 243 -23.26 -16.79 24.40
N PRO A 244 -22.04 -17.32 24.66
CA PRO A 244 -21.59 -18.57 24.04
C PRO A 244 -22.48 -19.76 24.48
N PRO A 245 -22.85 -20.67 23.57
CA PRO A 245 -23.59 -21.89 23.87
C PRO A 245 -22.97 -22.67 25.03
N LYS A 246 -23.81 -23.12 25.98
CA LYS A 246 -23.36 -23.87 27.18
C LYS A 246 -22.54 -25.11 26.82
N ALA A 247 -22.84 -25.76 25.70
CA ALA A 247 -22.15 -26.94 25.19
C ALA A 247 -20.67 -26.69 24.84
N PHE A 248 -20.26 -25.45 24.50
CA PHE A 248 -18.85 -25.09 24.26
C PHE A 248 -17.96 -25.17 25.52
N ARG A 249 -18.53 -25.45 26.71
CA ARG A 249 -17.77 -25.69 27.95
C ARG A 249 -17.38 -27.17 28.16
N GLY A 250 -17.91 -28.07 27.32
CA GLY A 250 -17.62 -29.51 27.39
C GLY A 250 -16.51 -29.95 26.43
N PRO A 251 -16.30 -31.27 26.27
CA PRO A 251 -15.49 -31.81 25.18
C PRO A 251 -16.13 -31.49 23.81
N PRO A 252 -15.37 -31.54 22.70
CA PRO A 252 -15.90 -31.29 21.36
C PRO A 252 -17.10 -32.18 21.03
N CYS A 253 -18.24 -31.54 20.74
CA CYS A 253 -19.50 -32.21 20.41
C CYS A 253 -20.12 -31.57 19.16
N LYS A 254 -20.87 -32.37 18.39
CA LYS A 254 -21.71 -31.85 17.30
C LYS A 254 -22.92 -31.16 17.91
N ILE A 255 -23.17 -29.92 17.50
CA ILE A 255 -24.33 -29.12 17.90
C ILE A 255 -25.06 -28.73 16.61
N ASP A 256 -26.37 -28.97 16.57
CA ASP A 256 -27.23 -28.44 15.50
C ASP A 256 -27.30 -26.90 15.62
N PRO A 257 -26.93 -26.12 14.59
CA PRO A 257 -27.03 -24.66 14.64
C PRO A 257 -28.45 -24.15 14.88
N SER A 258 -29.47 -24.90 14.43
CA SER A 258 -30.90 -24.56 14.59
C SER A 258 -31.34 -24.57 16.06
N SER A 259 -30.67 -25.37 16.91
CA SER A 259 -30.88 -25.40 18.36
C SER A 259 -30.36 -24.16 19.10
N ILE A 260 -29.48 -23.36 18.46
CA ILE A 260 -28.90 -22.17 19.07
C ILE A 260 -29.82 -20.97 18.75
N GLN A 261 -30.58 -20.53 19.75
CA GLN A 261 -31.53 -19.42 19.62
C GLN A 261 -30.91 -18.16 18.99
N ALA A 262 -29.65 -17.84 19.27
CA ALA A 262 -28.92 -16.74 18.64
C ALA A 262 -28.77 -16.86 17.11
N ILE A 263 -28.53 -18.06 16.61
CA ILE A 263 -28.38 -18.37 15.18
C ILE A 263 -29.74 -18.26 14.49
N LYS A 264 -30.79 -18.79 15.12
CA LYS A 264 -32.19 -18.64 14.70
C LYS A 264 -32.63 -17.17 14.68
N ASP A 265 -32.30 -16.39 15.72
CA ASP A 265 -32.65 -14.96 15.81
C ASP A 265 -31.94 -14.10 14.76
N ALA A 266 -30.72 -14.47 14.38
CA ALA A 266 -29.95 -13.85 13.30
C ALA A 266 -30.50 -14.16 11.89
N GLY A 267 -31.48 -15.08 11.77
CA GLY A 267 -32.08 -15.46 10.49
C GLY A 267 -31.24 -16.42 9.65
N TRP A 268 -30.32 -17.17 10.26
CA TRP A 268 -29.51 -18.19 9.59
C TRP A 268 -30.37 -19.31 9.00
N SER A 269 -29.96 -19.84 7.85
CA SER A 269 -30.50 -21.04 7.23
C SER A 269 -29.37 -21.99 6.80
N PRO A 270 -29.63 -23.31 6.67
CA PRO A 270 -28.65 -24.25 6.14
C PRO A 270 -28.13 -23.88 4.74
N GLU A 271 -29.00 -23.30 3.90
CA GLU A 271 -28.64 -22.83 2.54
C GLU A 271 -27.63 -21.67 2.58
N MET A 272 -27.79 -20.72 3.52
CA MET A 272 -26.82 -19.65 3.73
C MET A 272 -25.51 -20.16 4.33
N ASP A 273 -25.57 -21.20 5.15
CA ASP A 273 -24.40 -21.88 5.74
C ASP A 273 -23.59 -22.65 4.67
N GLU A 274 -24.29 -23.31 3.75
CA GLU A 274 -23.70 -24.00 2.60
C GLU A 274 -23.08 -23.01 1.62
N LEU A 275 -23.80 -21.95 1.22
CA LEU A 275 -23.28 -20.87 0.37
C LEU A 275 -22.09 -20.13 0.99
N ALA A 276 -22.05 -20.01 2.33
CA ALA A 276 -20.91 -19.44 3.06
C ALA A 276 -19.72 -20.40 3.21
N ARG A 277 -19.94 -21.72 3.12
CA ARG A 277 -18.88 -22.74 3.11
C ARG A 277 -18.35 -23.07 1.73
N GLN A 278 -19.07 -22.76 0.65
CA GLN A 278 -18.55 -22.88 -0.71
C GLN A 278 -17.25 -22.07 -0.82
N PRO A 279 -16.10 -22.70 -1.13
CA PRO A 279 -14.85 -21.97 -1.31
C PRO A 279 -15.01 -21.10 -2.56
N LYS A 280 -15.07 -19.78 -2.38
CA LYS A 280 -15.33 -18.83 -3.47
C LYS A 280 -14.33 -18.90 -4.60
N HIS A 281 -13.12 -19.36 -4.29
CA HIS A 281 -12.07 -19.69 -5.24
C HIS A 281 -11.29 -20.92 -4.76
N GLY A 282 -10.57 -21.57 -5.67
CA GLY A 282 -9.74 -22.74 -5.38
C GLY A 282 -8.61 -22.46 -4.36
N PRO A 283 -8.07 -23.51 -3.70
CA PRO A 283 -7.12 -23.36 -2.59
C PRO A 283 -5.83 -22.61 -2.95
N HIS A 284 -5.46 -22.61 -4.24
CA HIS A 284 -4.26 -21.94 -4.75
C HIS A 284 -4.51 -20.52 -5.28
N TYR A 285 -5.76 -20.04 -5.33
CA TYR A 285 -6.13 -18.76 -5.95
C TYR A 285 -5.28 -17.58 -5.46
N GLY A 286 -5.11 -17.43 -4.14
CA GLY A 286 -4.30 -16.34 -3.58
C GLY A 286 -2.81 -16.41 -3.92
N GLN A 287 -2.27 -17.62 -4.11
CA GLN A 287 -0.88 -17.85 -4.53
C GLN A 287 -0.71 -17.51 -6.02
N LEU A 288 -1.64 -17.96 -6.87
CA LEU A 288 -1.65 -17.67 -8.31
C LEU A 288 -1.89 -16.16 -8.59
N LEU A 289 -2.83 -15.53 -7.88
CA LEU A 289 -3.14 -14.11 -8.01
C LEU A 289 -1.94 -13.23 -7.63
N HIS A 290 -1.17 -13.62 -6.62
CA HIS A 290 0.06 -12.93 -6.26
C HIS A 290 1.11 -13.03 -7.38
N ILE A 291 1.35 -14.23 -7.93
CA ILE A 291 2.29 -14.43 -9.04
C ILE A 291 1.85 -13.65 -10.28
N LEU A 292 0.55 -13.67 -10.62
CA LEU A 292 0.02 -12.94 -11.76
C LEU A 292 0.21 -11.43 -11.60
N ASN A 293 -0.08 -10.87 -10.42
CA ASN A 293 0.15 -9.46 -10.12
C ASN A 293 1.65 -9.10 -10.21
N GLU A 294 2.54 -9.92 -9.65
CA GLU A 294 3.99 -9.73 -9.75
C GLU A 294 4.45 -9.75 -11.22
N MET A 295 3.93 -10.69 -12.03
CA MET A 295 4.23 -10.80 -13.46
C MET A 295 3.69 -9.60 -14.26
N GLN A 296 2.47 -9.15 -14.00
CA GLN A 296 1.89 -7.97 -14.62
C GLN A 296 2.68 -6.70 -14.29
N ASN A 297 3.14 -6.52 -13.05
CA ASN A 297 3.89 -5.33 -12.62
C ASN A 297 5.39 -5.37 -13.02
N HIS A 298 5.93 -6.51 -13.44
CA HIS A 298 7.33 -6.64 -13.85
C HIS A 298 7.63 -5.89 -15.16
N GLN A 299 8.72 -5.11 -15.22
CA GLN A 299 9.06 -4.22 -16.34
C GLN A 299 9.11 -4.84 -17.75
N ALA A 300 9.26 -6.16 -17.87
CA ALA A 300 9.27 -6.88 -19.14
C ALA A 300 7.88 -7.39 -19.58
N SER A 301 6.82 -7.10 -18.83
CA SER A 301 5.47 -7.61 -19.07
C SER A 301 4.69 -6.88 -20.15
N TRP A 302 5.12 -5.67 -20.54
CA TRP A 302 4.34 -4.77 -21.39
C TRP A 302 3.81 -5.39 -22.71
N PRO A 303 4.51 -6.30 -23.41
CA PRO A 303 3.96 -6.91 -24.63
C PRO A 303 2.91 -7.99 -24.39
N PHE A 304 2.75 -8.42 -23.14
CA PHE A 304 1.92 -9.54 -22.72
C PHE A 304 0.75 -9.10 -21.84
N GLN A 305 0.55 -7.79 -21.68
CA GLN A 305 -0.51 -7.20 -20.85
C GLN A 305 -1.92 -7.42 -21.39
N LYS A 306 -2.06 -7.77 -22.67
CA LYS A 306 -3.32 -7.84 -23.44
C LYS A 306 -3.20 -8.85 -24.58
N PRO A 307 -4.32 -9.30 -25.16
CA PRO A 307 -4.32 -9.99 -26.45
C PRO A 307 -3.63 -9.15 -27.54
N VAL A 308 -2.98 -9.81 -28.50
CA VAL A 308 -2.40 -9.15 -29.68
C VAL A 308 -3.53 -8.68 -30.60
N SER A 309 -3.55 -7.40 -30.97
CA SER A 309 -4.59 -6.88 -31.86
C SER A 309 -4.40 -7.40 -33.29
N GLN A 310 -5.46 -7.98 -33.87
CA GLN A 310 -5.45 -8.39 -35.28
C GLN A 310 -5.35 -7.19 -36.24
N ASP A 311 -5.84 -6.02 -35.83
CA ASP A 311 -5.71 -4.78 -36.62
C ASP A 311 -4.26 -4.27 -36.66
N GLU A 312 -3.46 -4.59 -35.64
CA GLU A 312 -2.04 -4.20 -35.53
C GLU A 312 -1.09 -5.27 -36.09
N VAL A 313 -1.49 -6.56 -35.99
CA VAL A 313 -0.68 -7.71 -36.43
C VAL A 313 -1.56 -8.73 -37.19
N PRO A 314 -1.89 -8.46 -38.48
CA PRO A 314 -2.94 -9.20 -39.21
C PRO A 314 -2.69 -10.69 -39.43
N ASP A 315 -1.43 -11.13 -39.43
CA ASP A 315 -1.05 -12.52 -39.65
C ASP A 315 -0.86 -13.34 -38.35
N TYR A 316 -0.89 -12.69 -37.18
CA TYR A 316 -0.56 -13.32 -35.89
C TYR A 316 -1.37 -14.60 -35.63
N TYR A 317 -2.69 -14.51 -35.82
CA TYR A 317 -3.63 -15.61 -35.60
C TYR A 317 -3.59 -16.71 -36.68
N ASN A 318 -2.88 -16.48 -37.80
CA ASN A 318 -2.56 -17.53 -38.78
C ASN A 318 -1.35 -18.36 -38.36
N VAL A 319 -0.45 -17.79 -37.52
CA VAL A 319 0.80 -18.42 -37.05
C VAL A 319 0.65 -19.02 -35.65
N ILE A 320 -0.16 -18.38 -34.79
CA ILE A 320 -0.42 -18.72 -33.39
C ILE A 320 -1.87 -19.18 -33.22
N THR A 321 -2.05 -20.48 -33.04
CA THR A 321 -3.36 -21.14 -32.93
C THR A 321 -3.98 -21.08 -31.54
N GLU A 322 -3.16 -20.98 -30.50
CA GLU A 322 -3.58 -20.95 -29.09
C GLU A 322 -3.06 -19.65 -28.44
N PRO A 323 -3.71 -18.49 -28.65
CA PRO A 323 -3.28 -17.21 -28.08
C PRO A 323 -3.42 -17.19 -26.55
N MET A 324 -2.52 -16.47 -25.87
CA MET A 324 -2.59 -16.27 -24.42
C MET A 324 -1.85 -14.99 -24.01
N ASP A 325 -2.34 -14.33 -22.96
CA ASP A 325 -1.84 -13.08 -22.41
C ASP A 325 -2.26 -12.90 -20.94
N LEU A 326 -1.71 -11.88 -20.26
CA LEU A 326 -1.90 -11.66 -18.82
C LEU A 326 -3.28 -11.05 -18.43
N GLU A 327 -4.05 -10.48 -19.36
CA GLU A 327 -5.45 -10.05 -19.11
C GLU A 327 -6.40 -11.25 -19.26
N THR A 328 -6.13 -12.13 -20.22
CA THR A 328 -6.84 -13.42 -20.36
C THR A 328 -6.56 -14.35 -19.17
N MET A 329 -5.32 -14.43 -18.69
CA MET A 329 -4.99 -15.17 -17.46
C MET A 329 -5.65 -14.59 -16.20
N GLU A 330 -5.89 -13.27 -16.14
CA GLU A 330 -6.56 -12.62 -15.00
C GLU A 330 -8.03 -13.05 -14.94
N LYS A 331 -8.75 -12.94 -16.06
CA LYS A 331 -10.15 -13.40 -16.18
C LYS A 331 -10.30 -14.89 -15.86
N ARG A 332 -9.44 -15.73 -16.45
CA ARG A 332 -9.43 -17.18 -16.20
C ARG A 332 -9.16 -17.54 -14.73
N LEU A 333 -8.43 -16.70 -14.00
CA LEU A 333 -8.21 -16.89 -12.58
C LEU A 333 -9.41 -16.44 -11.75
N GLU A 334 -10.03 -15.29 -12.08
CA GLU A 334 -11.27 -14.81 -11.44
C GLU A 334 -12.47 -15.77 -11.67
N GLU A 335 -12.47 -16.51 -12.78
CA GLU A 335 -13.45 -17.55 -13.15
C GLU A 335 -13.10 -18.96 -12.65
N ASP A 336 -12.06 -19.13 -11.81
CA ASP A 336 -11.56 -20.41 -11.29
C ASP A 336 -11.21 -21.47 -12.36
N ALA A 337 -10.91 -21.05 -13.60
CA ALA A 337 -10.55 -21.93 -14.72
C ALA A 337 -9.12 -22.54 -14.63
N TYR A 338 -8.54 -22.55 -13.43
CA TYR A 338 -7.22 -23.12 -13.09
C TYR A 338 -7.37 -24.16 -11.97
N GLY A 339 -7.73 -25.40 -12.35
CA GLY A 339 -7.91 -26.51 -11.42
C GLY A 339 -6.62 -26.94 -10.69
N SER A 340 -5.45 -26.66 -11.27
CA SER A 340 -4.14 -26.85 -10.63
C SER A 340 -3.16 -25.70 -10.94
N PRO A 341 -2.11 -25.50 -10.13
CA PRO A 341 -1.03 -24.57 -10.44
C PRO A 341 -0.34 -24.89 -11.78
N GLU A 342 -0.28 -26.17 -12.16
CA GLU A 342 0.25 -26.60 -13.45
C GLU A 342 -0.54 -26.06 -14.66
N ASP A 343 -1.86 -25.84 -14.53
CA ASP A 343 -2.68 -25.22 -15.57
C ASP A 343 -2.32 -23.75 -15.79
N PHE A 344 -2.16 -22.98 -14.69
CA PHE A 344 -1.70 -21.59 -14.74
C PHE A 344 -0.29 -21.49 -15.33
N VAL A 345 0.61 -22.41 -14.96
CA VAL A 345 1.97 -22.46 -15.51
C VAL A 345 2.01 -22.87 -16.98
N ARG A 346 1.04 -23.67 -17.47
CA ARG A 346 0.88 -23.97 -18.90
C ARG A 346 0.51 -22.70 -19.67
N ASP A 347 -0.53 -22.00 -19.24
CA ASP A 347 -0.99 -20.76 -19.89
C ASP A 347 0.10 -19.68 -19.87
N ALA A 348 0.81 -19.50 -18.74
CA ALA A 348 1.94 -18.57 -18.67
C ALA A 348 3.09 -18.95 -19.62
N LYS A 349 3.39 -20.24 -19.79
CA LYS A 349 4.38 -20.73 -20.77
C LYS A 349 3.93 -20.55 -22.22
N LEU A 350 2.62 -20.60 -22.47
CA LEU A 350 2.03 -20.37 -23.79
C LEU A 350 2.30 -18.94 -24.27
N ILE A 351 2.18 -17.93 -23.40
CA ILE A 351 2.61 -16.53 -23.67
C ILE A 351 4.04 -16.49 -24.22
N PHE A 352 5.00 -17.07 -23.48
CA PHE A 352 6.42 -17.01 -23.84
C PHE A 352 6.74 -17.82 -25.11
N THR A 353 6.07 -18.97 -25.28
CA THR A 353 6.29 -19.87 -26.41
C THR A 353 5.70 -19.31 -27.70
N ASN A 354 4.52 -18.69 -27.65
CA ASN A 354 3.92 -17.96 -28.77
C ASN A 354 4.76 -16.74 -29.16
N CYS A 355 5.23 -15.98 -28.17
CA CYS A 355 6.14 -14.85 -28.41
C CYS A 355 7.39 -15.31 -29.18
N ARG A 356 7.99 -16.44 -28.80
CA ARG A 356 9.16 -17.04 -29.49
C ARG A 356 8.82 -17.73 -30.82
N ARG A 357 7.58 -18.20 -31.01
CA ARG A 357 7.14 -18.80 -32.29
C ARG A 357 6.92 -17.74 -33.38
N TYR A 358 6.46 -16.54 -32.99
CA TYR A 358 6.18 -15.44 -33.92
C TYR A 358 7.36 -14.46 -34.11
N ASN A 359 8.10 -14.13 -33.05
CA ASN A 359 9.17 -13.13 -33.10
C ASN A 359 10.56 -13.72 -33.31
N ASN A 360 11.50 -12.93 -33.84
CA ASN A 360 12.92 -13.29 -33.92
C ASN A 360 13.68 -13.03 -32.59
N GLU A 361 14.75 -13.76 -32.31
CA GLU A 361 15.56 -13.64 -31.08
C GLU A 361 16.15 -12.24 -30.82
N SER A 362 16.41 -11.49 -31.89
CA SER A 362 16.93 -10.12 -31.81
C SER A 362 15.93 -9.11 -31.24
N THR A 363 14.63 -9.42 -31.25
CA THR A 363 13.55 -8.49 -30.87
C THR A 363 13.53 -8.15 -29.38
N SER A 364 12.95 -7.00 -29.05
CA SER A 364 12.57 -6.64 -27.68
C SER A 364 11.57 -7.66 -27.09
N TYR A 365 10.63 -8.13 -27.89
CA TYR A 365 9.61 -9.13 -27.53
C TYR A 365 10.21 -10.43 -27.00
N TRP A 366 11.10 -11.08 -27.76
CA TRP A 366 11.79 -12.31 -27.35
C TRP A 366 12.59 -12.12 -26.06
N LYS A 367 13.35 -11.02 -26.00
CA LYS A 367 14.16 -10.64 -24.83
C LYS A 367 13.30 -10.39 -23.60
N ASN A 368 12.07 -9.92 -23.76
CA ASN A 368 11.12 -9.68 -22.68
C ASN A 368 10.42 -10.97 -22.23
N ALA A 369 10.03 -11.86 -23.15
CA ALA A 369 9.52 -13.19 -22.81
C ALA A 369 10.52 -13.96 -21.94
N ASN A 370 11.79 -14.03 -22.34
CA ASN A 370 12.83 -14.73 -21.58
C ASN A 370 13.09 -14.12 -20.19
N LYS A 371 12.95 -12.79 -20.04
CA LYS A 371 13.04 -12.11 -18.73
C LYS A 371 11.85 -12.45 -17.84
N LEU A 372 10.63 -12.37 -18.36
CA LEU A 372 9.42 -12.61 -17.57
C LEU A 372 9.26 -14.09 -17.23
N GLU A 373 9.62 -15.00 -18.12
CA GLU A 373 9.67 -16.44 -17.84
C GLU A 373 10.69 -16.76 -16.74
N LYS A 374 11.88 -16.16 -16.77
CA LYS A 374 12.87 -16.32 -15.70
C LYS A 374 12.35 -15.79 -14.37
N PHE A 375 11.64 -14.66 -14.38
CA PHE A 375 11.02 -14.07 -13.19
C PHE A 375 9.90 -14.97 -12.60
N MET A 376 8.97 -15.44 -13.43
CA MET A 376 7.95 -16.43 -13.04
C MET A 376 8.59 -17.69 -12.43
N ASN A 377 9.61 -18.26 -13.07
CA ASN A 377 10.31 -19.46 -12.58
C ASN A 377 11.13 -19.22 -11.30
N LEU A 378 11.37 -17.96 -10.89
CA LEU A 378 11.87 -17.63 -9.55
C LEU A 378 10.71 -17.59 -8.55
N LYS A 379 9.60 -16.91 -8.88
CA LYS A 379 8.40 -16.85 -8.01
C LYS A 379 7.79 -18.22 -7.71
N LEU A 380 7.73 -19.13 -8.68
CA LEU A 380 7.28 -20.50 -8.46
C LEU A 380 8.20 -21.31 -7.50
N LYS A 381 9.48 -20.92 -7.35
CA LYS A 381 10.42 -21.55 -6.40
C LYS A 381 10.36 -20.95 -5.00
N GLU A 382 9.82 -19.74 -4.84
CA GLU A 382 9.57 -19.13 -3.54
C GLU A 382 8.44 -19.87 -2.77
N ILE A 383 7.63 -20.68 -3.46
CA ILE A 383 6.53 -21.48 -2.89
C ILE A 383 7.03 -22.92 -2.59
N PRO A 384 7.14 -23.35 -1.32
CA PRO A 384 7.68 -24.67 -0.96
C PRO A 384 6.84 -25.85 -1.48
N GLU A 385 5.54 -25.66 -1.64
CA GLU A 385 4.59 -26.69 -2.09
C GLU A 385 4.81 -27.07 -3.57
N TRP A 386 5.35 -26.15 -4.38
CA TRP A 386 5.48 -26.30 -5.83
C TRP A 386 6.94 -26.41 -6.29
N SER A 387 7.90 -26.00 -5.46
CA SER A 387 9.33 -26.14 -5.76
C SER A 387 9.83 -27.60 -5.80
N VAL A 388 9.08 -28.54 -5.20
CA VAL A 388 9.44 -29.97 -5.08
C VAL A 388 8.73 -30.85 -6.14
N ARG A 389 8.64 -30.37 -7.39
CA ARG A 389 8.19 -31.18 -8.56
C ARG A 389 9.17 -31.09 -9.75
N GLY A 390 10.42 -31.47 -9.52
CA GLY A 390 11.36 -31.77 -10.61
C GLY A 390 10.96 -33.04 -11.38
N PRO A 391 11.15 -33.13 -12.71
CA PRO A 391 10.82 -34.35 -13.46
C PRO A 391 11.68 -35.55 -13.03
N ARG A 392 11.05 -36.70 -12.74
CA ARG A 392 11.76 -37.97 -12.52
C ARG A 392 12.18 -38.59 -13.86
N THR A 393 13.25 -38.08 -14.45
CA THR A 393 13.89 -38.68 -15.62
C THR A 393 14.81 -39.83 -15.21
N ASN A 394 14.28 -41.06 -15.20
CA ASN A 394 15.09 -42.26 -15.06
C ASN A 394 15.96 -42.45 -16.32
N LYS A 395 17.22 -42.00 -16.27
CA LYS A 395 18.27 -42.46 -17.17
C LYS A 395 19.54 -42.77 -16.38
N ILE A 396 19.89 -44.05 -16.39
CA ILE A 396 21.26 -44.52 -16.13
C ILE A 396 22.04 -44.23 -17.41
N ASP A 397 23.16 -43.51 -17.31
CA ASP A 397 24.32 -43.79 -18.16
C ASP A 397 25.61 -43.32 -17.47
N SER A 398 26.74 -43.82 -17.96
CA SER A 398 28.05 -43.72 -17.34
C SER A 398 29.12 -43.34 -18.36
N ARG A 399 29.88 -42.27 -18.08
CA ARG A 399 31.29 -42.06 -18.50
C ARG A 399 31.88 -40.75 -17.97
N MET A 400 33.21 -40.68 -18.00
CA MET A 400 34.06 -39.55 -17.61
C MET A 400 34.02 -38.44 -18.68
N GLY A 401 34.41 -37.18 -18.41
CA GLY A 401 34.89 -36.54 -17.17
C GLY A 401 35.68 -35.25 -17.48
N ILE A 402 36.33 -34.64 -16.48
CA ILE A 402 37.25 -33.47 -16.57
C ILE A 402 36.52 -32.13 -16.91
N SER A 403 36.81 -30.95 -16.33
CA SER A 403 37.88 -30.49 -15.42
C SER A 403 37.35 -29.58 -14.30
N VAL A 404 38.02 -29.56 -13.14
CA VAL A 404 37.94 -28.48 -12.14
C VAL A 404 39.35 -28.26 -11.54
N PRO A 405 39.93 -27.04 -11.58
CA PRO A 405 41.18 -26.76 -10.88
C PRO A 405 40.99 -26.73 -9.36
N SER A 406 41.85 -27.41 -8.63
CA SER A 406 41.82 -27.49 -7.16
C SER A 406 42.75 -26.46 -6.53
N PHE A 407 42.41 -26.00 -5.32
CA PHE A 407 43.39 -25.55 -4.32
C PHE A 407 43.06 -26.16 -2.94
N PHE A 408 43.89 -27.13 -2.52
CA PHE A 408 44.33 -27.46 -1.14
C PHE A 408 43.28 -27.35 0.01
N LEU A 409 42.80 -28.41 0.69
CA LEU A 409 43.46 -29.63 1.21
C LEU A 409 44.61 -29.25 2.17
N PHE A 410 44.53 -29.46 3.50
CA PHE A 410 44.84 -30.65 4.33
C PHE A 410 44.40 -30.34 5.80
N SER A 411 44.08 -31.26 6.74
CA SER A 411 43.84 -32.72 6.68
C SER A 411 43.13 -33.29 7.95
N PHE A 412 42.34 -34.36 7.76
CA PHE A 412 42.26 -35.66 8.49
C PHE A 412 42.63 -35.75 10.01
N PHE A 413 41.77 -36.24 10.93
CA PHE A 413 41.26 -37.62 11.20
C PHE A 413 42.27 -38.56 11.96
N PRO A 414 41.89 -39.66 12.68
CA PRO A 414 40.56 -40.19 13.10
C PRO A 414 40.46 -40.40 14.67
N PHE A 415 40.03 -41.47 15.41
CA PHE A 415 39.54 -42.87 15.16
C PHE A 415 38.85 -43.54 16.40
N PHE A 416 37.62 -44.07 16.25
CA PHE A 416 36.95 -45.24 16.90
C PHE A 416 36.60 -45.45 18.42
N ALA A 417 35.55 -46.28 18.62
CA ALA A 417 35.22 -47.24 19.72
C ALA A 417 34.15 -46.92 20.83
N GLN A 418 33.47 -47.99 21.28
CA GLN A 418 32.46 -48.14 22.38
C GLN A 418 32.90 -49.32 23.32
N PRO A 419 32.17 -49.86 24.35
CA PRO A 419 30.84 -49.54 24.95
C PRO A 419 30.70 -49.63 26.52
N SER A 420 29.45 -49.38 27.01
CA SER A 420 28.76 -49.94 28.21
C SER A 420 29.25 -49.81 29.70
N LEU A 421 28.44 -49.08 30.51
CA LEU A 421 27.85 -49.35 31.89
C LEU A 421 28.70 -49.94 33.07
N PRO A 422 28.40 -49.66 34.38
CA PRO A 422 27.07 -49.52 35.00
C PRO A 422 26.85 -48.39 36.06
N LEU A 423 25.77 -48.49 36.85
CA LEU A 423 25.18 -47.57 37.87
C LEU A 423 25.55 -47.99 39.34
N PRO A 424 25.44 -47.15 40.42
CA PRO A 424 24.15 -46.61 40.92
C PRO A 424 24.09 -45.23 41.67
N ALA A 425 22.91 -44.58 41.58
CA ALA A 425 22.04 -43.85 42.56
C ALA A 425 22.55 -43.23 43.90
N PRO A 426 21.80 -42.32 44.60
CA PRO A 426 20.47 -41.70 44.31
C PRO A 426 20.30 -40.17 44.58
N PHE A 427 19.11 -39.61 44.24
CA PHE A 427 18.45 -38.37 44.76
C PHE A 427 19.06 -36.97 44.41
N HIS A 428 18.31 -35.86 44.23
CA HIS A 428 16.85 -35.61 44.08
C HIS A 428 16.56 -34.24 43.38
N THR A 429 15.75 -34.19 42.30
CA THR A 429 14.87 -33.05 41.82
C THR A 429 15.47 -31.64 41.53
N PRO A 430 14.94 -30.80 40.58
CA PRO A 430 13.52 -30.51 40.36
C PRO A 430 13.04 -30.49 38.87
N THR A 431 11.93 -29.80 38.58
CA THR A 431 10.96 -30.12 37.51
C THR A 431 10.95 -29.23 36.26
N LEU A 432 10.41 -29.80 35.17
CA LEU A 432 10.05 -29.13 33.90
C LEU A 432 8.72 -28.33 33.99
N PRO A 433 8.52 -27.32 33.13
CA PRO A 433 7.19 -26.76 32.82
C PRO A 433 6.48 -27.52 31.68
N HIS A 434 5.14 -27.48 31.65
CA HIS A 434 4.32 -28.20 30.68
C HIS A 434 4.21 -27.53 29.29
N PHE A 435 4.16 -28.35 28.24
CA PHE A 435 3.49 -28.00 26.97
C PHE A 435 1.96 -28.02 27.13
N ARG A 436 1.26 -27.07 26.50
CA ARG A 436 -0.16 -27.22 26.14
C ARG A 436 -0.45 -26.45 24.85
N TRP A 437 -1.35 -27.01 24.04
CA TRP A 437 -1.72 -26.47 22.72
C TRP A 437 -2.60 -25.22 22.86
N GLY A 438 -2.41 -24.25 21.96
CA GLY A 438 -3.21 -23.03 21.87
C GLY A 438 -3.52 -22.69 20.41
N VAL A 439 -4.77 -22.35 20.12
CA VAL A 439 -5.25 -22.02 18.77
C VAL A 439 -4.79 -20.63 18.37
N VAL A 440 -4.22 -20.49 17.17
CA VAL A 440 -3.83 -19.19 16.61
C VAL A 440 -5.04 -18.51 15.98
N VAL A 441 -5.62 -17.53 16.68
CA VAL A 441 -6.52 -16.54 16.10
C VAL A 441 -5.69 -15.34 15.65
N VAL A 442 -5.64 -15.07 14.35
CA VAL A 442 -4.88 -13.94 13.79
C VAL A 442 -5.76 -12.67 13.82
N GLU A 443 -5.72 -11.93 14.93
CA GLU A 443 -6.34 -10.61 15.02
C GLU A 443 -5.31 -9.50 14.76
N LEU A 444 -5.42 -8.81 13.62
CA LEU A 444 -4.46 -7.80 13.15
C LEU A 444 -4.64 -6.44 13.86
N ALA A 445 -4.17 -6.36 15.11
CA ALA A 445 -4.24 -5.15 15.94
C ALA A 445 -2.93 -4.32 15.92
N CYS A 446 -2.66 -3.60 14.83
CA CYS A 446 -1.53 -2.65 14.77
C CYS A 446 -1.76 -1.41 15.66
N TYR A 447 -1.18 -1.40 16.87
CA TYR A 447 -0.99 -0.20 17.68
C TYR A 447 0.43 0.39 17.50
N PRO A 448 0.60 1.73 17.55
CA PRO A 448 1.89 2.39 17.31
C PRO A 448 2.85 2.29 18.51
N PRO A 449 4.17 2.40 18.30
CA PRO A 449 5.16 2.27 19.35
C PRO A 449 5.11 3.42 20.36
N PHE A 450 5.08 3.07 21.66
CA PHE A 450 5.27 4.01 22.76
C PHE A 450 6.70 4.56 22.77
N ARG A 451 6.86 5.88 22.99
CA ARG A 451 8.16 6.48 23.31
C ARG A 451 8.45 6.29 24.80
N LEU A 452 9.58 5.68 25.15
CA LEU A 452 10.12 5.71 26.51
C LEU A 452 11.00 6.95 26.73
N GLY A 453 10.91 7.52 27.93
CA GLY A 453 11.62 8.73 28.33
C GLY A 453 13.10 8.51 28.66
N ALA A 454 13.88 9.59 28.56
CA ALA A 454 15.34 9.56 28.68
C ALA A 454 15.88 9.22 30.08
N LYS A 455 17.08 8.64 30.13
CA LYS A 455 18.06 8.84 31.21
C LYS A 455 19.36 9.37 30.60
N GLY A 456 19.84 10.51 31.10
CA GLY A 456 20.94 11.24 30.49
C GLY A 456 22.34 10.77 30.91
N LYS A 457 23.36 11.18 30.13
CA LYS A 457 24.77 11.22 30.55
C LYS A 457 25.30 12.66 30.47
N LYS A 458 26.29 12.97 31.31
CA LYS A 458 26.71 14.35 31.63
C LYS A 458 27.50 15.00 30.49
N LYS A 459 27.37 16.32 30.34
CA LYS A 459 28.33 17.14 29.59
C LYS A 459 29.71 17.07 30.27
N VAL A 460 30.75 16.87 29.48
CA VAL A 460 32.11 17.33 29.81
C VAL A 460 32.36 18.60 28.98
N LYS A 461 32.99 19.62 29.58
CA LYS A 461 33.44 20.82 28.87
C LYS A 461 34.87 20.63 28.41
N SER A 462 35.18 20.98 27.17
CA SER A 462 36.51 21.40 26.76
C SER A 462 36.41 22.79 26.14
N ASN A 463 37.20 23.74 26.65
CA ASN A 463 37.35 25.06 26.04
C ASN A 463 38.48 25.00 25.01
N SER A 464 38.29 25.62 23.85
CA SER A 464 39.36 26.36 23.18
C SER A 464 38.78 27.68 22.63
N ARG A 465 39.66 28.65 22.37
CA ARG A 465 39.33 30.02 21.93
C ARG A 465 40.27 30.39 20.79
N ARG A 466 39.83 31.31 19.92
CA ARG A 466 40.61 32.01 18.87
C ARG A 466 41.05 31.09 17.71
N ALA A 467 41.39 31.61 16.52
CA ALA A 467 41.60 33.02 16.15
C ALA A 467 40.83 33.46 14.87
N LEU A 468 40.92 34.76 14.58
CA LEU A 468 40.69 35.38 13.27
C LEU A 468 41.99 35.34 12.43
N ALA A 469 41.95 35.93 11.23
CA ALA A 469 42.96 36.01 10.16
C ALA A 469 42.78 34.94 9.06
N ASP A 470 42.69 35.29 7.77
CA ASP A 470 42.48 36.62 7.13
C ASP A 470 41.54 36.46 5.92
#